data_AF-C3Z1E1-F1
#
_entry.id   AF-C3Z1E1-F1
#
_cell.length_a   1.000
_cell.length_b   1.000
_cell.length_c   1.000
_cell.angle_alpha   90.00
_cell.angle_beta   90.00
_cell.angle_gamma   90.00
#
_symmetry.space_group_name_H-M   'P 1'
#
loop_
_entity.id
_entity.type
_entity.pdbx_description
1 polymer ?
#
loop_
_entity_poly.entity_id
_entity_poly.type
_entity_poly.pdbx_seq_one_letter_code
_entity_poly.pdbx_strand_id
1 'polypeptide(L)' 'VFLVLKGERGQSGPHVLEDKTRITFKQGAVDTFVVTSPVPLGPIYAIHIWHNNYGPYPSW' A
#
# COMPACT_ATOMS: atom_id res chain seq x y z
N VAL A 1 2.34 0.31 6.79
CA VAL A 1 1.22 0.80 5.95
C VAL A 1 0.85 -0.29 4.96
N PHE A 2 -0.43 -0.40 4.60
CA PHE A 2 -0.92 -1.48 3.75
C PHE A 2 -1.70 -0.94 2.56
N LEU A 3 -1.69 -1.70 1.47
CA LEU A 3 -2.39 -1.37 0.23
C LEU A 3 -3.07 -2.60 -0.38
N VAL A 4 -4.27 -2.41 -0.94
CA VAL A 4 -4.93 -3.40 -1.81
C VAL A 4 -5.33 -2.72 -3.10
N LEU A 5 -5.00 -3.36 -4.22
CA LEU A 5 -5.49 -2.98 -5.55
C LEU A 5 -6.82 -3.68 -5.81
N LYS A 6 -7.82 -2.93 -6.30
CA LYS A 6 -9.12 -3.45 -6.72
C LYS A 6 -9.31 -3.24 -8.22
N GLY A 7 -9.56 -4.33 -8.92
CA GLY A 7 -9.88 -4.33 -10.34
C GLY A 7 -11.16 -5.11 -10.62
N GLU A 8 -11.66 -5.01 -11.86
CA GLU A 8 -12.93 -5.62 -12.27
C GLU A 8 -12.96 -7.15 -12.09
N ARG A 9 -11.80 -7.82 -12.07
CA ARG A 9 -11.68 -9.27 -11.93
C ARG A 9 -11.28 -9.73 -10.52
N GLY A 10 -11.15 -8.82 -9.56
CA GLY A 10 -10.82 -9.15 -8.17
C GLY A 10 -9.89 -8.16 -7.49
N GLN A 11 -9.16 -8.64 -6.47
CA GLN A 11 -8.23 -7.81 -5.69
C GLN A 11 -6.90 -8.52 -5.44
N SER A 12 -5.83 -7.74 -5.24
CA SER A 12 -4.46 -8.27 -5.14
C SER A 12 -4.12 -9.02 -3.84
N GLY A 13 -4.96 -8.89 -2.80
CA GLY A 13 -4.55 -9.13 -1.42
C GLY A 13 -3.71 -7.98 -0.84
N PRO A 14 -3.48 -7.95 0.49
CA PRO A 14 -2.73 -6.88 1.14
C PRO A 14 -1.24 -6.86 0.79
N HIS A 15 -0.75 -5.69 0.39
CA HIS A 15 0.66 -5.38 0.21
C HIS A 15 1.14 -4.58 1.40
N VAL A 16 2.27 -4.99 1.99
CA VAL A 16 2.97 -4.17 2.97
C VAL A 16 3.80 -3.16 2.21
N LEU A 17 3.52 -1.87 2.42
CA LEU A 17 4.34 -0.79 1.90
C LEU A 17 5.43 -0.51 2.93
N GLU A 18 6.62 -1.06 2.70
CA GLU A 18 7.79 -0.88 3.53
C GLU A 18 9.07 -0.89 2.70
N ASP A 19 10.12 -0.30 3.24
CA ASP A 19 11.48 -0.44 2.74
C ASP A 19 12.33 -0.97 3.89
N LYS A 20 13.10 -2.04 3.65
CA LYS A 20 13.89 -2.71 4.69
C LYS A 20 15.06 -1.86 5.19
N THR A 21 15.46 -0.84 4.44
CA THR A 21 16.67 -0.04 4.69
C THR A 21 16.38 1.37 5.16
N ARG A 22 15.18 1.90 4.90
CA ARG A 22 14.79 3.27 5.26
C ARG A 22 13.42 3.32 5.90
N ILE A 23 13.23 4.29 6.79
CA ILE A 23 11.93 4.62 7.36
C ILE A 23 11.08 5.27 6.26
N THR A 24 9.94 4.67 5.96
CA THR A 24 8.91 5.14 5.01
C THR A 24 7.82 5.94 5.73
N PHE A 25 7.01 6.69 4.98
CA PHE A 25 5.89 7.51 5.47
C PHE A 25 6.30 8.60 6.47
N LYS A 26 7.46 9.23 6.23
CA LYS A 26 7.86 10.42 6.99
C LYS A 26 7.03 11.63 6.54
N GLN A 27 6.75 12.54 7.47
CA GLN A 27 6.07 13.80 7.16
C GLN A 27 6.81 14.56 6.05
N GLY A 28 6.08 14.95 5.00
CA GLY A 28 6.62 15.69 3.85
C GLY A 28 7.47 14.86 2.87
N ALA A 29 7.63 13.56 3.09
CA ALA A 29 8.37 12.68 2.18
C ALA A 29 7.50 12.18 1.02
N VAL A 30 8.18 11.78 -0.06
CA VAL A 30 7.57 11.05 -1.18
C VAL A 30 8.24 9.69 -1.26
N ASP A 31 7.44 8.64 -1.16
CA ASP A 31 7.89 7.25 -1.25
C ASP A 31 7.33 6.58 -2.50
N THR A 32 8.18 5.85 -3.24
CA THR A 32 7.77 5.07 -4.42
C THR A 32 7.89 3.58 -4.11
N PHE A 33 6.84 2.82 -4.44
CA PHE A 33 6.80 1.37 -4.26
C PHE A 33 6.37 0.69 -5.57
N VAL A 34 6.91 -0.51 -5.81
CA VAL A 34 6.45 -1.40 -6.88
C VAL A 34 5.56 -2.47 -6.28
N VAL A 35 4.34 -2.60 -6.80
CA VAL A 35 3.34 -3.56 -6.33
C VAL A 35 2.98 -4.49 -7.47
N THR A 36 2.92 -5.79 -7.20
CA THR A 36 2.57 -6.82 -8.19
C THR A 36 1.37 -7.64 -7.71
N SER A 37 0.68 -8.33 -8.61
CA SER A 37 -0.37 -9.27 -8.25
C SER A 37 -0.09 -10.62 -8.92
N PRO A 38 -0.27 -11.75 -8.21
CA PRO A 38 -0.06 -13.08 -8.79
C PRO A 38 -1.11 -13.44 -9.84
N VAL A 39 -2.24 -12.71 -9.88
CA VAL A 39 -3.34 -12.92 -10.82
C VAL A 39 -3.72 -11.63 -11.54
N PRO A 40 -4.20 -11.69 -12.79
CA PRO A 40 -4.71 -10.51 -13.48
C PRO A 40 -5.95 -9.94 -12.80
N LEU A 41 -5.93 -8.66 -12.43
CA LEU A 41 -7.06 -7.99 -11.76
C LEU A 41 -8.03 -7.33 -12.76
N GLY A 42 -7.70 -7.29 -14.05
CA GLY A 42 -8.40 -6.47 -15.04
C GLY A 42 -8.13 -4.97 -14.83
N PRO A 43 -8.92 -4.08 -15.46
CA PRO A 43 -8.84 -2.65 -15.22
C PRO A 43 -8.95 -2.33 -13.73
N ILE A 44 -7.97 -1.60 -13.21
CA ILE A 44 -7.95 -1.15 -11.81
C ILE A 44 -8.87 0.06 -11.68
N TYR A 45 -9.80 0.01 -10.74
CA TYR A 45 -10.75 1.10 -10.51
C TYR A 45 -10.60 1.73 -9.13
N ALA A 46 -9.94 1.07 -8.18
CA ALA A 46 -9.73 1.61 -6.84
C ALA A 46 -8.46 1.08 -6.18
N ILE A 47 -7.95 1.87 -5.24
CA ILE A 47 -6.89 1.52 -4.32
C ILE A 47 -7.42 1.75 -2.92
N HIS A 48 -7.20 0.79 -2.02
CA HIS A 48 -7.48 0.96 -0.60
C HIS A 48 -6.17 0.98 0.17
N ILE A 49 -5.92 2.05 0.93
CA ILE A 49 -4.72 2.25 1.73
C ILE A 49 -5.13 2.41 3.20
N TRP A 50 -4.42 1.76 4.11
CA TRP A 50 -4.68 1.88 5.55
C TRP A 50 -3.43 1.61 6.39
N HIS A 51 -3.51 1.91 7.69
CA HIS A 51 -2.50 1.55 8.70
C HIS A 51 -3.17 1.01 9.96
N ASN A 52 -2.36 0.42 10.83
CA ASN A 52 -2.79 -0.22 12.07
C ASN A 52 -2.69 0.71 13.30
N ASN A 53 -2.51 2.03 13.08
CA ASN A 53 -2.33 3.03 14.15
C ASN A 53 -1.18 2.77 15.15
N TYR A 54 -0.21 1.91 14.81
CA TYR A 54 0.93 1.64 15.68
C TYR A 54 2.00 2.74 15.55
N GLY A 55 2.71 3.02 16.65
CA GLY A 55 3.84 3.97 16.70
C GLY A 55 3.52 5.29 17.42
N PRO A 56 4.53 6.18 17.55
CA PRO A 56 4.44 7.37 18.40
C PRO A 56 3.53 8.47 17.85
N TYR A 57 3.40 8.56 16.53
CA TYR A 57 2.59 9.58 15.84
C TYR A 57 1.81 8.91 14.71
N PRO A 58 0.73 8.18 15.03
CA PRO A 58 0.07 7.33 14.05
C PRO A 58 -0.81 8.08 13.05
N SER A 59 -1.11 9.37 13.29
CA SER A 59 -1.85 10.22 12.37
C SER A 59 -1.03 10.55 11.12
N TRP A 60 -1.67 10.54 9.96
CA TRP A 60 -1.09 10.92 8.67
C TRP A 60 -1.41 12.37 8.30
#